data_AF-A0A5S9MPZ0-F1
#
_entry.id   AF-A0A5S9MPZ0-F1
#
_cell.length_a   1.000
_cell.length_b   1.000
_cell.length_c   1.000
_cell.angle_alpha   90.00
_cell.angle_beta   90.00
_cell.angle_gamma   90.00
#
_symmetry.space_group_name_H-M   'P 1'
#
loop_
_entity.id
_entity.type
_entity.pdbx_description
1 polymer ?
#
loop_
_entity_poly.entity_id
_entity_poly.type
_entity_poly.pdbx_seq_one_letter_code
_entity_poly.pdbx_strand_id
1 'polypeptide(L)'
;MSIYGKTFVLTHTFKNISAFREGDSCSDQVKRRCNIPWTVRISRIDGFLGVYLYCELEWSAHRKWSLHTKYTMKLVAVGGKFFRRTV
;
A
#
# COMPACT_ATOMS: atom_id res chain seq x y z
N MET A 1 -11.80 6.95 28.73
CA MET A 1 -11.68 5.98 27.62
C MET A 1 -10.56 6.48 26.72
N SER A 2 -9.34 5.96 26.89
CA SER A 2 -8.17 6.43 26.14
C SER A 2 -8.41 6.21 24.64
N ILE A 3 -8.25 7.27 23.84
CA ILE A 3 -8.25 7.25 22.36
C ILE A 3 -7.01 6.55 21.83
N TYR A 4 -6.71 5.34 22.33
CA TYR A 4 -5.67 4.48 21.78
C TYR A 4 -5.90 4.37 20.27
N GLY A 5 -5.07 5.06 19.50
CA GLY A 5 -5.11 5.00 18.05
C GLY A 5 -5.02 3.54 17.65
N LYS A 6 -6.02 3.03 16.92
CA LYS A 6 -6.01 1.64 16.49
C LYS A 6 -4.89 1.46 15.47
N THR A 7 -3.86 0.69 15.82
CA THR A 7 -2.76 0.36 14.92
C THR A 7 -3.00 -0.98 14.23
N PHE A 8 -2.45 -1.15 13.04
CA PHE A 8 -2.51 -2.40 12.30
C PHE A 8 -1.34 -2.47 11.32
N VAL A 9 -1.04 -3.68 10.83
CA VAL A 9 -0.02 -3.91 9.80
C VAL A 9 -0.69 -4.49 8.57
N LEU A 10 -0.29 -4.00 7.39
CA LEU A 10 -0.62 -4.58 6.10
C LEU A 10 0.65 -5.05 5.41
N THR A 11 0.59 -6.22 4.81
CA THR A 11 1.69 -6.81 4.04
C THR A 11 1.12 -7.43 2.79
N HIS A 12 1.83 -7.24 1.69
CA HIS A 12 1.52 -7.83 0.40
C HIS A 12 2.80 -7.99 -0.43
N THR A 13 2.79 -8.93 -1.37
CA THR A 13 3.90 -9.15 -2.31
C THR A 13 3.33 -9.20 -3.72
N PHE A 14 3.65 -8.17 -4.49
CA PHE A 14 3.34 -8.12 -5.91
C PHE A 14 4.38 -8.94 -6.68
N LYS A 15 3.91 -9.88 -7.49
CA LYS A 15 4.77 -10.73 -8.34
C LYS A 15 4.73 -10.24 -9.78
N ASN A 16 5.79 -10.54 -10.52
CA ASN A 16 5.89 -10.25 -11.96
C ASN A 16 5.68 -8.76 -12.33
N ILE A 17 6.05 -7.85 -11.43
CA ILE A 17 5.92 -6.39 -11.64
C ILE A 17 6.84 -5.87 -12.75
N SER A 18 7.82 -6.65 -13.19
CA SER A 18 8.64 -6.36 -14.38
C SER A 18 7.83 -6.38 -15.67
N ALA A 19 6.69 -7.07 -15.69
CA ALA A 19 5.80 -7.14 -16.83
C ALA A 19 4.89 -5.89 -16.96
N PHE A 20 4.87 -5.01 -15.96
CA PHE A 20 4.05 -3.79 -16.00
C PHE A 20 4.51 -2.89 -17.12
N ARG A 21 3.59 -2.47 -17.97
CA ARG A 21 3.77 -1.35 -18.89
C ARG A 21 3.57 -0.05 -18.14
N GLU A 22 3.97 1.05 -18.77
CA GLU A 22 3.72 2.38 -18.26
C GLU A 22 2.20 2.60 -18.09
N GLY A 23 1.78 3.08 -16.91
CA GLY A 23 0.37 3.20 -16.53
C GLY A 23 -0.29 1.93 -15.96
N ASP A 24 0.36 0.76 -16.05
CA ASP A 24 -0.19 -0.45 -15.45
C ASP A 24 -0.25 -0.34 -13.93
N SER A 25 -1.31 -0.88 -13.36
CA SER A 25 -1.50 -0.95 -11.91
C SER A 25 -2.17 -2.26 -11.50
N CYS A 26 -1.91 -2.69 -10.27
CA CYS A 26 -2.71 -3.73 -9.63
C CYS A 26 -2.88 -3.46 -8.14
N SER A 27 -3.86 -4.13 -7.56
CA SER A 27 -4.24 -3.97 -6.15
C SER A 27 -4.21 -5.33 -5.47
N ASP A 28 -3.89 -5.34 -4.17
CA ASP A 28 -4.15 -6.51 -3.35
C ASP A 28 -5.66 -6.66 -3.03
N GLN A 29 -6.00 -7.76 -2.36
CA GLN A 29 -7.34 -7.95 -1.85
C GLN A 29 -7.67 -6.98 -0.73
N VAL A 30 -8.91 -6.49 -0.71
CA VAL A 30 -9.43 -5.62 0.35
C VAL A 30 -9.30 -6.30 1.72
N LYS A 31 -8.59 -5.68 2.65
CA LYS A 31 -8.45 -6.11 4.04
C LYS A 31 -9.15 -5.13 4.97
N ARG A 32 -10.12 -5.62 5.74
CA ARG A 32 -10.75 -4.81 6.79
C ARG A 32 -9.84 -4.74 8.03
N ARG A 33 -9.48 -3.53 8.42
CA ARG A 33 -8.73 -3.22 9.66
C ARG A 33 -9.37 -2.01 10.31
N CYS A 34 -9.64 -2.11 11.61
CA CYS A 34 -10.32 -1.04 12.36
C CYS A 34 -11.70 -0.68 11.78
N ASN A 35 -12.42 -1.65 11.21
CA ASN A 35 -13.67 -1.48 10.46
C ASN A 35 -13.56 -0.64 9.18
N ILE A 36 -12.33 -0.35 8.72
CA ILE A 36 -12.04 0.36 7.48
C ILE A 36 -11.50 -0.65 6.45
N PRO A 37 -12.05 -0.73 5.22
CA PRO A 37 -11.49 -1.49 4.12
C PRO A 37 -10.26 -0.79 3.54
N TRP A 38 -9.13 -1.51 3.52
CA TRP A 38 -7.86 -1.03 3.00
C TRP A 38 -7.37 -1.92 1.86
N THR A 39 -6.66 -1.33 0.90
CA THR A 39 -5.87 -2.04 -0.10
C THR A 39 -4.47 -1.43 -0.20
N VAL A 40 -3.50 -2.25 -0.58
CA VAL A 40 -2.20 -1.82 -1.07
C VAL A 40 -2.24 -1.92 -2.58
N ARG A 41 -1.83 -0.85 -3.27
CA ARG A 41 -1.76 -0.81 -4.74
C ARG A 41 -0.34 -0.58 -5.18
N ILE A 42 0.02 -1.09 -6.35
CA ILE A 42 1.27 -0.77 -7.04
C ILE A 42 0.96 -0.32 -8.45
N SER A 43 1.69 0.67 -8.95
CA SER A 43 1.64 1.09 -10.35
C SER A 43 3.02 1.41 -10.88
N ARG A 44 3.15 1.38 -12.22
CA ARG A 44 4.29 1.94 -12.93
C ARG A 44 3.90 3.29 -13.51
N ILE A 45 4.58 4.35 -13.08
CA ILE A 45 4.35 5.74 -13.51
C ILE A 45 5.71 6.41 -13.74
N ASP A 46 5.90 7.00 -14.92
CA ASP A 46 7.10 7.69 -15.39
C ASP A 46 8.39 6.87 -15.22
N GLY A 47 8.31 5.55 -15.51
CA GLY A 47 9.43 4.62 -15.33
C GLY A 47 9.71 4.21 -13.88
N PHE A 48 8.98 4.74 -12.90
CA PHE A 48 9.10 4.39 -11.49
C PHE A 48 7.97 3.45 -11.03
N LEU A 49 8.21 2.70 -9.96
CA LEU A 49 7.17 1.96 -9.26
C LEU A 49 6.66 2.78 -8.08
N GLY A 50 5.37 3.11 -8.09
CA GLY A 50 4.66 3.71 -6.97
C GLY A 50 3.93 2.64 -6.16
N VAL A 51 4.05 2.67 -4.82
CA VAL A 51 3.25 1.84 -3.91
C VAL A 51 2.36 2.73 -3.06
N TYR A 52 1.08 2.41 -3.01
CA TYR A 52 0.05 3.25 -2.39
C TYR A 52 -0.70 2.44 -1.34
N LEU A 53 -1.04 3.09 -0.23
CA LEU A 53 -2.03 2.61 0.72
C LEU A 53 -3.35 3.32 0.43
N TYR A 54 -4.39 2.56 0.09
CA TYR A 54 -5.69 3.09 -0.33
C TYR A 54 -6.77 2.70 0.67
N CYS A 55 -7.65 3.64 0.97
CA CYS A 55 -8.85 3.41 1.79
C CYS A 55 -10.04 3.29 0.84
N GLU A 56 -10.72 2.15 0.85
CA GLU A 56 -11.85 1.85 -0.04
C GLU A 56 -13.19 2.38 0.50
N LEU A 57 -13.15 3.22 1.55
CA LEU A 57 -14.36 3.90 1.99
C LEU A 57 -14.65 5.06 1.05
N GLU A 58 -15.93 5.25 0.78
CA GLU A 58 -16.40 6.47 0.14
C GLU A 58 -15.91 7.70 0.92
N TRP A 59 -15.43 8.68 0.17
CA TRP A 59 -14.99 9.94 0.73
C TRP A 59 -16.18 10.66 1.35
N SER A 60 -15.99 11.24 2.53
CA SER A 60 -17.03 12.02 3.20
C SER A 60 -16.38 13.16 3.96
N ALA A 61 -16.85 14.39 3.72
CA ALA A 61 -16.41 15.60 4.42
C ALA A 61 -16.63 15.51 5.94
N HIS A 62 -17.54 14.65 6.40
CA HIS A 62 -17.83 14.46 7.82
C HIS A 62 -16.86 13.51 8.53
N ARG A 63 -16.05 12.74 7.79
CA ARG A 63 -15.09 11.81 8.39
C ARG A 63 -13.81 12.54 8.79
N LYS A 64 -13.71 12.92 10.07
CA LYS A 64 -12.49 13.49 10.67
C LYS A 64 -11.60 12.36 11.20
N TRP A 65 -10.52 12.08 10.49
CA TRP A 65 -9.53 11.09 10.89
C TRP A 65 -8.16 11.44 10.29
N SER A 66 -7.11 10.97 10.93
CA SER A 66 -5.74 11.06 10.43
C SER A 66 -5.15 9.66 10.33
N LEU A 67 -4.22 9.50 9.40
CA LEU A 67 -3.46 8.27 9.25
C LEU A 67 -1.98 8.59 9.42
N HIS A 68 -1.35 7.98 10.41
CA HIS A 68 0.10 7.90 10.48
C HIS A 68 0.53 6.52 10.02
N THR A 69 1.49 6.47 9.11
CA THR A 69 2.01 5.21 8.58
C THR A 69 3.53 5.25 8.56
N LYS A 70 4.13 4.09 8.83
CA LYS A 70 5.52 3.77 8.50
C LYS A 70 5.47 2.61 7.55
N TYR A 71 6.33 2.61 6.54
CA TYR A 71 6.35 1.53 5.56
C TYR A 71 7.76 1.05 5.28
N THR A 72 7.84 -0.23 4.94
CA THR A 72 9.03 -0.83 4.34
C THR A 72 8.65 -1.37 2.98
N MET A 73 9.37 -0.97 1.95
CA MET A 73 9.28 -1.54 0.60
C MET A 73 10.53 -2.36 0.30
N LYS A 74 10.35 -3.52 -0.34
CA LYS A 74 11.44 -4.38 -0.81
C LYS A 74 11.20 -4.77 -2.26
N LEU A 75 12.04 -4.28 -3.17
CA LEU A 75 12.04 -4.66 -4.57
C LEU A 75 13.06 -5.77 -4.77
N VAL A 76 12.62 -6.95 -5.24
CA VAL A 76 13.48 -8.15 -5.38
C VAL A 76 13.61 -8.52 -6.86
N ALA A 77 14.83 -8.63 -7.34
CA ALA A 77 15.16 -9.10 -8.69
C ALA A 77 15.17 -10.64 -8.76
N VAL A 78 15.07 -11.20 -9.98
CA VAL A 78 15.09 -12.66 -10.21
C VAL A 78 16.33 -13.33 -9.60
N GLY A 79 17.49 -12.67 -9.66
CA GLY A 79 18.74 -13.15 -9.05
C GLY A 79 18.83 -12.96 -7.53
N GLY A 80 17.73 -12.68 -6.83
CA GLY A 80 17.66 -12.54 -5.37
C GLY A 80 18.20 -11.21 -4.81
N LYS A 81 18.96 -10.43 -5.59
CA LYS A 81 19.35 -9.06 -5.23
C LYS A 81 18.11 -8.21 -4.96
N PHE A 82 18.18 -7.34 -3.95
CA PHE A 82 17.05 -6.50 -3.60
C PHE A 82 17.45 -5.08 -3.21
N PHE A 83 16.53 -4.15 -3.45
CA PHE A 83 16.55 -2.81 -2.88
C PHE A 83 15.50 -2.71 -1.78
N ARG A 84 15.85 -2.12 -0.63
CA ARG A 84 14.94 -1.93 0.51
C ARG A 84 14.92 -0.46 0.92
N ARG A 85 13.71 0.09 1.10
CA ARG A 85 13.50 1.43 1.64
C ARG A 85 12.55 1.36 2.84
N THR A 86 12.89 2.06 3.91
CA THR A 86 12.06 2.21 5.12
C THR A 86 11.88 3.70 5.39
N VAL A 87 10.64 4.12 5.62
CA VAL A 87 10.25 5.49 5.99
C VAL A 87 9.26 5.39 7.14
#